data_AF-A0A9X0GZD0-F1
#
_entry.id   AF-A0A9X0GZD0-F1
#
_cell.length_a   1.000
_cell.length_b   1.000
_cell.length_c   1.000
_cell.angle_alpha   90.00
_cell.angle_beta   90.00
_cell.angle_gamma   90.00
#
_symmetry.space_group_name_H-M   'P 1'
#
loop_
_entity.id
_entity.type
_entity.pdbx_description
1 polymer ?
#
loop_
_entity_poly.entity_id
_entity_poly.type
_entity_poly.pdbx_seq_one_letter_code
_entity_poly.pdbx_strand_id
1 'polypeptide(L)'
;MTYNWDLIERLLHEVQNDGAKSTATEFETLLNRGYIEPRPGEEGGDGSSYMLTKRGASLLSLIDSSIPGNDHPRQVLNEQAGDPLDPALFDTIAKKPQIA
;
A
#
# COMPACT_ATOMS: atom_id res chain seq x y z
N MET A 1 -13.95 4.72 -9.12
CA MET A 1 -13.74 4.55 -7.67
C MET A 1 -12.47 5.27 -7.32
N THR A 2 -12.50 6.23 -6.41
CA THR A 2 -11.30 6.91 -5.91
C THR A 2 -11.00 6.36 -4.52
N TYR A 3 -9.80 5.82 -4.33
CA TYR A 3 -9.36 5.35 -3.03
C TYR A 3 -8.95 6.53 -2.15
N ASN A 4 -9.17 6.41 -0.84
CA ASN A 4 -8.66 7.39 0.10
C ASN A 4 -7.17 7.15 0.33
N TRP A 5 -6.33 7.74 -0.53
CA TRP A 5 -4.88 7.57 -0.48
C TRP A 5 -4.25 8.04 0.83
N ASP A 6 -4.84 9.04 1.49
CA ASP A 6 -4.40 9.50 2.82
C ASP A 6 -4.61 8.43 3.88
N LEU A 7 -5.77 7.76 3.84
CA LEU A 7 -6.06 6.62 4.70
C LEU A 7 -5.13 5.44 4.39
N ILE A 8 -4.92 5.11 3.11
CA ILE A 8 -4.02 4.02 2.71
C ILE A 8 -2.59 4.28 3.17
N GLU A 9 -2.08 5.50 2.99
CA GLU A 9 -0.76 5.91 3.46
C GLU A 9 -0.64 5.73 4.97
N ARG A 10 -1.61 6.24 5.73
CA ARG A 10 -1.64 6.10 7.18
C ARG A 10 -1.62 4.63 7.61
N LEU A 11 -2.47 3.80 7.00
CA LEU A 11 -2.54 2.37 7.28
C LEU A 11 -1.21 1.66 7.01
N LEU A 12 -0.57 1.97 5.89
CA LEU A 12 0.72 1.38 5.53
C LEU A 12 1.83 1.81 6.51
N HIS A 13 1.84 3.07 6.95
CA HIS A 13 2.75 3.57 7.99
C HIS A 13 2.52 2.88 9.34
N GLU A 14 1.26 2.73 9.77
CA GLU A 14 0.89 2.06 11.03
C GLU A 14 1.30 0.57 11.02
N VAL A 15 1.12 -0.12 9.89
CA VAL A 15 1.60 -1.50 9.71
C VAL A 15 3.12 -1.58 9.65
N GLN A 16 3.80 -0.62 9.03
CA GLN A 16 5.25 -0.61 8.93
C GLN A 16 5.94 -0.37 10.28
N ASN A 17 5.43 0.59 11.07
CA ASN A 17 6.03 0.99 12.33
C ASN A 17 5.68 0.02 13.47
N ASP A 18 4.39 -0.27 13.64
CA ASP A 18 3.86 -0.99 14.81
C ASP A 18 3.22 -2.33 14.45
N GLY A 19 3.07 -2.64 13.16
CA GLY A 19 2.33 -3.83 12.71
C GLY A 19 0.85 -3.75 13.06
N ALA A 20 0.30 -2.54 13.16
CA ALA A 20 -1.06 -2.31 13.64
C ALA A 20 -2.12 -2.87 12.68
N LYS A 21 -3.20 -3.40 13.25
CA LYS A 21 -4.37 -3.85 12.51
C LYS A 21 -5.40 -2.72 12.40
N SER A 22 -6.07 -2.64 11.26
CA SER A 22 -7.21 -1.75 11.06
C SER A 22 -8.46 -2.48 10.59
N THR A 23 -9.63 -1.88 10.87
CA THR A 23 -10.95 -2.37 10.42
C THR A 23 -11.45 -1.62 9.18
N ALA A 24 -10.60 -0.82 8.55
CA ALA A 24 -10.93 -0.10 7.33
C ALA A 24 -11.06 -1.07 6.15
N THR A 25 -11.98 -0.80 5.23
CA THR A 25 -12.15 -1.60 4.01
C THR A 25 -10.87 -1.59 3.14
N GLU A 26 -10.13 -0.48 3.16
CA GLU A 26 -8.83 -0.34 2.52
C GLU A 26 -7.80 -1.29 3.11
N PHE A 27 -7.80 -1.49 4.44
CA PHE A 27 -6.90 -2.43 5.10
C PHE A 27 -7.17 -3.86 4.64
N GLU A 28 -8.45 -4.27 4.60
CA GLU A 28 -8.83 -5.58 4.07
C GLU A 28 -8.47 -5.72 2.59
N THR A 29 -8.60 -4.66 1.81
CA THR A 29 -8.18 -4.65 0.40
C THR A 29 -6.68 -4.85 0.29
N LEU A 30 -5.87 -4.12 1.06
CA LEU A 30 -4.41 -4.27 1.08
C LEU A 30 -4.01 -5.70 1.46
N LEU A 31 -4.71 -6.32 2.42
CA LEU A 31 -4.47 -7.69 2.84
C LEU A 31 -4.81 -8.68 1.72
N ASN A 32 -6.00 -8.58 1.14
CA ASN A 32 -6.46 -9.45 0.05
C ASN A 32 -5.60 -9.33 -1.21
N ARG A 33 -5.06 -8.13 -1.47
CA ARG A 33 -4.20 -7.85 -2.64
C ARG A 33 -2.71 -8.12 -2.38
N GLY A 34 -2.33 -8.48 -1.15
CA GLY A 34 -0.96 -8.84 -0.77
C GLY A 34 -0.01 -7.65 -0.64
N TYR A 35 -0.51 -6.47 -0.27
CA TYR A 35 0.33 -5.34 0.17
C TYR A 35 0.74 -5.46 1.63
N ILE A 36 -0.13 -6.05 2.44
CA ILE A 36 0.15 -6.39 3.84
C ILE A 36 -0.07 -7.89 4.02
N GLU A 37 0.69 -8.48 4.93
CA GLU A 37 0.54 -9.90 5.29
C GLU A 37 0.60 -10.04 6.81
N PRO A 38 -0.11 -11.03 7.38
CA PRO A 38 0.02 -11.33 8.81
C PRO A 38 1.46 -11.80 9.06
N ARG A 39 2.09 -11.26 10.10
CA ARG A 39 3.44 -11.69 10.45
C ARG A 39 3.38 -13.18 10.81
N PRO A 40 4.22 -14.05 10.21
CA PRO A 40 4.30 -15.43 10.63
C PRO A 40 4.76 -15.43 12.10
N GLY A 41 3.84 -15.80 12.99
CA GLY A 41 4.13 -15.85 14.41
C GLY A 41 5.17 -16.92 14.66
N GLU A 42 6.26 -16.56 15.33
CA GLU A 42 6.91 -17.54 16.20
C GLU A 42 5.85 -18.01 17.22
N GLU A 43 5.77 -19.32 17.43
CA GLU A 43 4.82 -19.96 18.34
C GLU A 43 4.84 -19.25 19.70
N GLY A 44 3.83 -18.40 19.98
CA GLY A 44 3.70 -17.67 21.25
C GLY A 44 3.33 -16.20 21.16
N GLY A 45 3.33 -15.57 19.98
CA GLY A 45 2.79 -14.21 19.79
C GLY A 45 1.27 -14.20 19.61
N ASP A 46 0.59 -13.13 20.02
CA ASP A 46 -0.88 -12.91 19.89
C ASP A 46 -1.42 -12.99 18.44
N GLY A 47 -0.57 -13.25 17.43
CA GLY A 47 -0.98 -13.46 16.03
C GLY A 47 -1.57 -12.22 15.35
N SER A 48 -1.56 -11.07 16.03
CA SER A 48 -2.27 -9.86 15.62
C SER A 48 -1.42 -8.83 14.88
N SER A 49 -0.10 -9.04 14.76
CA SER A 49 0.80 -8.10 14.08
C SER A 49 0.86 -8.37 12.58
N TYR A 50 0.79 -7.30 11.80
CA TYR A 50 0.93 -7.32 10.34
C TYR A 50 2.31 -6.80 9.93
N MET A 51 2.73 -7.10 8.72
CA MET A 51 3.93 -6.52 8.11
C MET A 51 3.66 -6.13 6.66
N LEU A 52 4.38 -5.11 6.19
CA LEU A 52 4.34 -4.75 4.77
C LEU A 52 5.06 -5.83 3.95
N THR A 53 4.43 -6.22 2.84
CA THR A 53 5.11 -7.01 1.82
C THR A 53 6.05 -6.11 1.01
N LYS A 54 6.86 -6.69 0.12
CA LYS A 54 7.65 -5.90 -0.86
C LYS A 54 6.77 -4.93 -1.64
N ARG A 55 5.55 -5.35 -2.00
CA ARG A 55 4.59 -4.53 -2.74
C ARG A 55 4.01 -3.41 -1.87
N GLY A 56 3.66 -3.70 -0.61
CA GLY A 56 3.20 -2.70 0.35
C GLY A 56 4.23 -1.59 0.58
N ALA A 57 5.50 -1.99 0.74
CA ALA A 57 6.61 -1.04 0.89
C ALA A 57 6.81 -0.19 -0.38
N SER A 58 6.72 -0.78 -1.58
CA SER A 58 6.76 -0.01 -2.83
C SER A 58 5.60 0.96 -2.95
N LEU A 59 4.37 0.56 -2.60
CA LEU A 59 3.21 1.43 -2.64
C LEU A 59 3.37 2.60 -1.66
N LEU A 60 3.78 2.31 -0.42
CA LEU A 60 4.06 3.33 0.60
C LEU A 60 5.10 4.33 0.10
N SER A 61 6.25 3.84 -0.38
CA SER A 61 7.30 4.71 -0.91
C SER A 61 6.81 5.55 -2.10
N LEU A 62 5.90 5.03 -2.92
CA LEU A 62 5.37 5.74 -4.07
C LEU A 62 4.38 6.83 -3.65
N ILE A 63 3.47 6.57 -2.71
CA ILE A 63 2.50 7.57 -2.24
C ILE A 63 3.09 8.60 -1.25
N ASP A 64 4.14 8.22 -0.53
CA ASP A 64 4.90 9.05 0.42
C ASP A 64 5.87 9.99 -0.32
N SER A 65 6.38 9.58 -1.49
CA SER A 65 7.24 10.39 -2.36
C SER A 65 6.45 11.50 -3.05
N SER A 66 6.03 12.49 -2.27
CA SER A 66 5.53 13.77 -2.74
C SER A 66 6.74 14.62 -3.17
N ILE A 67 7.34 14.30 -4.31
CA ILE A 67 8.36 15.15 -4.92
C ILE A 67 7.66 16.39 -5.47
N PRO A 68 7.98 17.60 -4.97
CA PRO A 68 7.40 18.82 -5.52
C PRO A 68 7.83 19.00 -6.98
N GLY A 69 6.87 19.00 -7.90
CA GLY A 69 7.07 19.28 -9.33
C GLY A 69 6.78 18.13 -10.30
N ASN A 70 6.44 16.93 -9.82
CA ASN A 70 5.94 15.83 -10.66
C ASN A 70 4.44 15.60 -10.42
N ASP A 71 3.74 15.01 -11.38
CA ASP A 71 2.35 14.56 -11.19
C ASP A 71 2.29 13.68 -9.94
N HIS A 72 1.40 14.03 -8.99
CA HIS A 72 1.38 13.35 -7.71
C HIS A 72 1.16 11.85 -7.96
N PRO A 73 2.00 10.95 -7.40
CA PRO A 73 1.90 9.51 -7.65
C PRO A 73 0.50 8.94 -7.33
N ARG A 74 -0.19 9.54 -6.35
CA ARG A 74 -1.61 9.28 -6.03
C ARG A 74 -2.56 9.63 -7.18
N GLN A 75 -2.30 10.73 -7.89
CA GLN A 75 -3.06 11.14 -9.07
C GLN A 75 -2.79 10.18 -10.24
N VAL A 76 -1.53 9.86 -10.52
CA VAL A 76 -1.17 8.89 -11.57
C VAL A 76 -1.90 7.55 -11.37
N LEU A 77 -1.98 7.08 -10.12
CA LEU A 77 -2.74 5.89 -9.75
C LEU A 77 -4.26 6.08 -9.99
N ASN A 78 -4.84 7.21 -9.57
CA ASN A 78 -6.26 7.49 -9.80
C ASN A 78 -6.64 7.67 -11.29
N GLU A 79 -5.72 8.14 -12.13
CA GLU A 79 -5.97 8.35 -13.56
C GLU A 79 -5.92 7.06 -14.39
N GLN A 80 -5.53 5.94 -13.78
CA GLN A 80 -5.54 4.66 -14.47
C GLN A 80 -6.97 4.21 -14.75
N ALA A 81 -7.20 3.66 -15.94
CA ALA A 81 -8.51 3.14 -16.34
C ALA A 81 -8.97 1.88 -15.55
N GLY A 82 -8.17 1.41 -14.59
CA GLY A 82 -8.39 0.20 -13.81
C GLY A 82 -8.29 0.44 -12.30
N ASP A 83 -8.26 -0.64 -11.53
CA ASP A 83 -8.10 -0.57 -10.08
C ASP A 83 -6.62 -0.35 -9.71
N PRO A 84 -6.24 0.81 -9.14
CA PRO A 84 -4.85 1.12 -8.84
C PRO A 84 -4.22 0.25 -7.75
N LEU A 85 -5.03 -0.41 -6.92
CA LEU A 85 -4.56 -1.39 -5.95
C LEU A 85 -4.52 -2.80 -6.54
N ASP A 86 -4.94 -3.00 -7.79
CA ASP A 86 -4.77 -4.29 -8.44
C ASP A 86 -3.28 -4.59 -8.60
N PRO A 87 -2.81 -5.75 -8.13
CA PRO A 87 -1.40 -6.06 -8.11
C PRO A 87 -0.78 -6.16 -9.51
N ALA A 88 -1.53 -6.57 -10.53
CA ALA A 88 -1.02 -6.63 -11.90
C ALA A 88 -0.89 -5.23 -12.50
N LEU A 89 -1.87 -4.36 -12.20
CA LEU A 89 -1.84 -2.97 -12.64
C LEU A 89 -0.73 -2.19 -11.93
N PHE A 90 -0.65 -2.31 -10.59
CA PHE A 90 0.37 -1.65 -9.78
C PHE A 90 1.79 -2.03 -10.22
N ASP A 91 2.09 -3.31 -10.45
CA ASP A 91 3.42 -3.75 -10.89
C ASP A 91 3.80 -3.15 -12.25
N THR A 92 2.81 -2.96 -13.14
CA THR A 92 2.99 -2.30 -14.44
C THR A 92 3.30 -0.82 -14.28
N ILE A 93 2.64 -0.14 -13.34
CA ILE A 93 2.83 1.29 -13.07
C ILE A 93 4.15 1.53 -12.35
N ALA A 94 4.45 0.72 -11.33
CA ALA A 94 5.70 0.79 -10.56
C ALA A 94 6.93 0.50 -11.44
N LYS A 95 6.78 -0.28 -12.52
CA LYS A 95 7.84 -0.50 -13.52
C LYS A 95 8.04 0.67 -14.48
N LYS A 96 7.09 1.61 -14.59
CA LYS A 96 7.26 2.75 -15.50
C LYS A 96 8.37 3.66 -14.94
N PRO A 97 9.42 3.99 -15.72
CA PRO A 97 10.55 4.83 -15.28
C PRO A 97 10.18 6.31 -15.06
N GLN A 98 8.88 6.64 -15.06
CA GLN A 98 8.32 7.99 -15.01
C GLN A 98 7.93 8.40 -13.58
N ILE A 99 8.08 7.48 -12.62
CA ILE A 99 7.63 7.62 -11.22
C ILE A 99 8.81 7.39 -10.23
N ALA A 100 10.05 7.54 -10.69
CA ALA A 100 11.27 7.37 -9.90
C ALA A 100 12.06 8.68 -9.80
#